data_AF-A0A3S4I679-F1
#
_entry.id   AF-A0A3S4I679-F1
#
_cell.length_a   1.000
_cell.length_b   1.000
_cell.length_c   1.000
_cell.angle_alpha   90.00
_cell.angle_beta   90.00
_cell.angle_gamma   90.00
#
_symmetry.space_group_name_H-M   'P 1'
#
loop_
_entity.id
_entity.type
_entity.pdbx_description
1 polymer ?
#
loop_
_entity_poly.entity_id
_entity_poly.type
_entity_poly.pdbx_seq_one_letter_code
_entity_poly.pdbx_strand_id
1 'polypeptide(L)'
;MLSLLGLAYEAVPVNLREGEHKQPAFLKLNRFGQIPVLVDGGEVIADSNAILVYLARRYGHGDWLPSDPVREARVQRWLSAAAGPLAFGAAKRGCTNGAACRWTTNWPPAEPGHFSR
;
A
#
# COMPACT_ATOMS: atom_id res chain seq x y z
N MET A 1 0.31 -7.15 8.04
CA MET A 1 0.93 -6.32 9.10
C MET A 1 0.47 -6.72 10.49
N LEU A 2 -0.83 -6.92 10.73
CA LEU A 2 -1.34 -7.41 12.04
C LEU A 2 -0.58 -8.65 12.56
N SER A 3 -0.40 -9.67 11.70
CA SER A 3 0.40 -10.86 12.03
C SER A 3 1.89 -10.56 12.25
N LEU A 4 2.48 -9.62 11.49
CA LEU A 4 3.89 -9.22 11.63
C LEU A 4 4.15 -8.49 12.95
N LEU A 5 3.14 -7.79 13.47
CA LEU A 5 3.17 -7.11 14.76
C LEU A 5 2.76 -8.04 15.93
N GLY A 6 2.44 -9.31 15.66
CA GLY A 6 2.00 -10.26 16.67
C GLY A 6 0.66 -9.90 17.33
N LEU A 7 -0.18 -9.09 16.66
CA LEU A 7 -1.47 -8.67 17.20
C LEU A 7 -2.51 -9.77 16.99
N ALA A 8 -3.33 -10.03 18.01
CA ALA A 8 -4.53 -10.84 17.88
C ALA A 8 -5.56 -10.08 17.03
N TYR A 9 -6.15 -10.76 16.04
CA TYR A 9 -7.19 -10.18 15.20
C TYR A 9 -8.21 -11.24 14.83
N GLU A 10 -9.45 -10.79 14.62
CA GLU A 10 -10.52 -11.60 14.06
C GLU A 10 -10.75 -11.16 12.62
N ALA A 11 -10.67 -12.11 11.68
CA ALA A 11 -11.00 -11.85 10.29
C ALA A 11 -12.49 -12.06 10.08
N VAL A 12 -13.26 -10.96 9.98
CA VAL A 12 -14.68 -11.01 9.63
C VAL A 12 -14.80 -11.03 8.11
N PRO A 13 -15.24 -12.15 7.49
CA PRO A 13 -15.38 -12.23 6.04
C PRO A 13 -16.54 -11.33 5.58
N VAL A 14 -16.33 -10.59 4.48
CA VAL A 14 -17.37 -9.78 3.83
C VAL A 14 -17.66 -10.36 2.46
N ASN A 15 -18.93 -10.70 2.21
CA ASN A 15 -19.35 -11.28 0.94
C ASN A 15 -19.43 -10.21 -0.16
N LEU A 16 -18.36 -10.11 -0.95
CA LEU A 16 -18.30 -9.17 -2.07
C LEU A 16 -19.24 -9.54 -3.22
N ARG A 17 -19.56 -10.83 -3.39
CA ARG A 17 -20.45 -11.29 -4.47
C ARG A 17 -21.89 -10.87 -4.24
N GLU A 18 -22.34 -10.94 -2.99
CA GLU A 18 -23.68 -10.48 -2.57
C GLU A 18 -23.74 -8.97 -2.32
N GLY A 19 -22.62 -8.26 -2.49
CA GLY A 19 -22.58 -6.82 -2.32
C GLY A 19 -22.68 -6.36 -0.88
N GLU A 20 -22.28 -7.18 0.10
CA GLU A 20 -22.37 -6.85 1.53
C GLU A 20 -21.64 -5.54 1.88
N HIS A 21 -20.50 -5.29 1.24
CA HIS A 21 -19.73 -4.03 1.33
C HIS A 21 -20.51 -2.77 0.87
N LYS A 22 -21.64 -2.94 0.16
CA LYS A 22 -22.53 -1.86 -0.27
C LYS A 22 -23.77 -1.74 0.59
N GLN A 23 -23.98 -2.64 1.55
CA GLN A 23 -25.16 -2.62 2.41
C GLN A 23 -25.04 -1.51 3.46
N PRO A 24 -26.17 -0.95 3.94
CA PRO A 24 -26.16 0.15 4.91
C PRO A 24 -25.36 -0.15 6.18
N ALA A 25 -25.31 -1.42 6.61
CA ALA A 25 -24.50 -1.83 7.76
C ALA A 25 -23.00 -1.61 7.54
N PHE A 26 -22.47 -2.00 6.37
CA PHE A 26 -21.06 -1.81 6.04
C PHE A 26 -20.74 -0.36 5.66
N LEU A 27 -21.65 0.33 4.98
CA LEU A 27 -21.47 1.73 4.59
C LEU A 27 -21.36 2.69 5.79
N LYS A 28 -21.89 2.31 6.96
CA LYS A 28 -21.64 3.01 8.23
C LYS A 28 -20.18 2.95 8.66
N LEU A 29 -19.46 1.88 8.31
CA LEU A 29 -18.04 1.72 8.60
C LEU A 29 -17.18 2.43 7.54
N ASN A 30 -17.53 2.26 6.26
CA ASN A 30 -16.86 2.93 5.16
C ASN A 30 -17.88 3.38 4.11
N ARG A 31 -18.11 4.68 4.01
CA ARG A 31 -19.01 5.30 3.03
C ARG A 31 -18.66 4.99 1.57
N PHE A 32 -17.41 4.63 1.28
CA PHE A 32 -16.99 4.26 -0.07
C PHE A 32 -17.32 2.80 -0.40
N GLY A 33 -17.75 2.00 0.58
CA GLY A 33 -18.00 0.57 0.42
C GLY A 33 -16.77 -0.23 0.03
N GLN A 34 -15.58 0.29 0.32
CA GLN A 34 -14.33 -0.37 -0.02
C GLN A 34 -13.82 -1.20 1.15
N ILE A 35 -13.22 -2.35 0.83
CA ILE A 35 -12.42 -3.14 1.77
C ILE A 35 -10.93 -2.88 1.50
N PRO A 36 -10.04 -3.04 2.49
CA PRO A 36 -10.30 -3.43 3.87
C PRO A 36 -10.77 -2.29 4.78
N VAL A 37 -11.35 -2.67 5.93
CA VAL A 37 -11.65 -1.80 7.07
C VAL A 37 -11.13 -2.49 8.33
N LEU A 38 -10.43 -1.75 9.18
CA LEU A 38 -9.98 -2.17 10.51
C LEU A 38 -10.86 -1.50 11.56
N VAL A 39 -11.33 -2.30 12.52
CA VAL A 39 -11.94 -1.79 13.76
C VAL A 39 -11.00 -2.13 14.90
N ASP A 40 -10.53 -1.12 15.62
CA ASP A 40 -9.63 -1.26 16.76
C ASP A 40 -10.23 -0.56 17.97
N GLY A 41 -10.88 -1.33 18.83
CA GLY A 41 -11.73 -0.81 19.89
C GLY A 41 -12.92 -0.05 19.29
N GLY A 42 -12.94 1.27 19.47
CA GLY A 42 -13.97 2.17 18.93
C GLY A 42 -13.58 2.88 17.62
N GLU A 43 -12.32 2.76 17.20
CA GLU A 43 -11.82 3.46 16.02
C GLU A 43 -12.04 2.63 14.75
N VAL A 44 -12.58 3.26 13.72
CA VAL A 44 -12.82 2.64 12.41
C VAL A 44 -11.88 3.28 11.39
N ILE A 45 -10.94 2.49 10.89
CA ILE A 45 -9.96 2.91 9.89
C ILE A 45 -10.22 2.17 8.59
N ALA A 46 -10.66 2.91 7.57
CA ALA A 46 -10.80 2.41 6.21
C ALA A 46 -9.56 2.77 5.37
N ASP A 47 -9.36 2.06 4.25
CA ASP A 47 -8.20 2.14 3.34
C ASP A 47 -6.98 1.35 3.80
N SER A 48 -6.45 0.52 2.90
CA SER A 48 -5.32 -0.36 3.21
C SER A 48 -4.04 0.38 3.60
N ASN A 49 -3.73 1.52 2.95
CA ASN A 49 -2.53 2.29 3.27
C ASN A 49 -2.71 3.04 4.60
N ALA A 50 -3.90 3.60 4.84
CA ALA A 50 -4.22 4.25 6.12
C ALA A 50 -4.10 3.26 7.29
N ILE A 51 -4.61 2.03 7.14
CA ILE A 51 -4.47 0.95 8.13
C ILE A 51 -2.99 0.63 8.39
N LEU A 52 -2.16 0.53 7.35
CA LEU A 52 -0.71 0.28 7.52
C LEU A 52 -0.03 1.40 8.31
N VAL A 53 -0.32 2.66 8.00
CA VAL A 53 0.23 3.82 8.71
C VAL A 53 -0.20 3.81 10.18
N TYR A 54 -1.50 3.56 10.43
CA TYR A 54 -2.06 3.46 11.77
C TYR A 54 -1.36 2.38 12.61
N LEU A 55 -1.27 1.16 12.07
CA LEU A 55 -0.63 0.04 12.76
C LEU A 55 0.86 0.31 13.02
N ALA A 56 1.57 0.90 12.04
CA ALA A 56 2.97 1.26 12.19
C ALA A 56 3.20 2.29 13.31
N ARG A 57 2.33 3.30 13.41
CA ARG A 57 2.42 4.35 14.43
C ARG A 57 2.00 3.86 15.82
N ARG A 58 0.91 3.10 15.91
CA ARG A 58 0.32 2.69 17.19
C ARG A 58 1.03 1.49 17.83
N TYR A 59 1.44 0.52 17.01
CA TYR A 59 1.96 -0.77 17.49
C TYR A 59 3.38 -1.07 17.00
N GLY A 60 3.91 -0.28 16.05
CA GLY A 60 5.21 -0.55 15.45
C GLY A 60 6.41 0.01 16.21
N HIS A 61 6.21 0.72 17.32
CA HIS A 61 7.26 1.26 18.20
C HIS A 61 8.41 2.04 17.51
N GLY A 62 8.17 2.56 16.30
CA GLY A 62 9.16 3.29 15.50
C GLY A 62 9.95 2.44 14.49
N ASP A 63 9.82 1.12 14.53
CA ASP A 63 10.57 0.19 13.65
C ASP A 63 9.99 0.16 12.22
N TRP A 64 8.70 0.43 12.07
CA TRP A 64 7.97 0.27 10.81
C TRP A 64 7.79 1.57 10.03
N LEU A 65 7.69 2.71 10.71
CA LEU A 65 7.49 4.01 10.08
C LEU A 65 8.34 5.08 10.77
N PRO A 66 9.35 5.64 10.07
CA PRO A 66 10.19 6.71 10.60
C PRO A 66 9.37 7.95 11.02
N SER A 67 9.83 8.65 12.06
CA SER A 67 9.31 9.98 12.44
C SER A 67 10.03 11.14 11.75
N ASP A 68 11.18 10.88 11.11
CA ASP A 68 11.86 11.88 10.28
C ASP A 68 11.00 12.24 9.05
N PRO A 69 10.67 13.53 8.84
CA PRO A 69 9.76 13.94 7.77
C PRO A 69 10.21 13.51 6.37
N VAL A 70 11.52 13.54 6.10
CA VAL A 70 12.06 13.19 4.77
C VAL A 70 11.93 11.69 4.53
N ARG A 71 12.27 10.86 5.52
CA ARG A 71 12.13 9.40 5.42
C ARG A 71 10.66 8.97 5.35
N GLU A 72 9.79 9.60 6.13
CA GLU A 72 8.34 9.34 6.06
C GLU A 72 7.77 9.69 4.69
N ALA A 73 8.13 10.86 4.13
CA ALA A 73 7.70 11.24 2.78
C ALA A 73 8.15 10.22 1.71
N ARG A 74 9.32 9.58 1.87
CA ARG A 74 9.78 8.50 0.98
C ARG A 74 8.91 7.25 1.11
N VAL A 75 8.49 6.88 2.32
CA VAL A 75 7.54 5.76 2.53
C VAL A 75 6.19 6.09 1.89
N GLN A 76 5.67 7.30 2.13
CA GLN A 76 4.38 7.74 1.57
C GLN A 76 4.38 7.78 0.04
N ARG A 77 5.51 8.13 -0.58
CA ARG A 77 5.67 8.04 -2.04
C ARG A 77 5.44 6.61 -2.54
N TRP A 78 5.97 5.61 -1.85
CA TRP A 78 5.78 4.21 -2.24
C TRP A 78 4.35 3.71 -1.98
N LEU A 79 3.71 4.13 -0.88
CA LEU A 79 2.30 3.83 -0.64
C LEU A 79 1.39 4.44 -1.73
N SER A 80 1.66 5.67 -2.14
CA SER A 80 0.97 6.33 -3.26
C SER A 80 1.21 5.62 -4.59
N ALA A 81 2.46 5.20 -4.86
CA ALA A 81 2.79 4.44 -6.06
C ALA A 81 2.06 3.08 -6.10
N ALA A 82 1.95 2.42 -4.94
CA ALA A 82 1.22 1.17 -4.78
C ALA A 82 -0.28 1.35 -5.08
N ALA A 83 -0.92 2.37 -4.49
CA ALA A 83 -2.35 2.63 -4.65
C ALA A 83 -2.75 3.13 -6.06
N GLY A 84 -1.80 3.69 -6.81
CA GLY A 84 -2.06 4.22 -8.15
C GLY A 84 -1.38 3.39 -9.26
N PRO A 85 -0.20 3.83 -9.76
CA PRO A 85 0.46 3.21 -10.90
C PRO A 85 0.66 1.69 -10.79
N LEU A 86 0.92 1.14 -9.61
CA LEU A 86 1.12 -0.31 -9.47
C LEU A 86 -0.22 -1.06 -9.44
N ALA A 87 -1.20 -0.59 -8.65
CA ALA A 87 -2.54 -1.19 -8.61
C ALA A 87 -3.23 -1.21 -9.99
N PHE A 88 -3.02 -0.18 -10.82
CA PHE A 88 -3.68 -0.05 -12.12
C PHE A 88 -2.79 -0.36 -13.34
N GLY A 89 -1.46 -0.48 -13.19
CA GLY A 89 -0.50 -0.27 -14.29
C GLY A 89 0.33 -1.48 -14.78
N ALA A 90 -0.08 -2.71 -14.48
CA ALA A 90 0.23 -3.86 -15.35
C ALA A 90 -0.94 -4.17 -16.31
N ALA A 91 -2.18 -3.92 -15.88
CA ALA A 91 -3.39 -4.23 -16.64
C ALA A 91 -3.79 -3.13 -17.66
N LYS A 92 -3.38 -1.87 -17.46
CA LYS A 92 -3.66 -0.76 -18.41
C LYS A 92 -2.52 -0.41 -19.35
N ARG A 93 -1.43 -1.18 -19.38
CA ARG A 93 -0.40 -1.06 -20.43
C ARG A 93 -0.65 -2.04 -21.57
N GLY A 94 -1.91 -2.13 -22.01
CA GLY A 94 -2.15 -2.38 -23.42
C GLY A 94 -1.64 -1.14 -24.15
N CYS A 95 -0.63 -1.32 -25.00
CA CYS A 95 -0.04 -0.24 -25.78
C CYS A 95 -1.10 0.52 -26.57
N THR A 96 -1.61 1.61 -26.04
CA THR A 96 -2.44 2.56 -26.79
C THR A 96 -1.66 3.84 -26.92
N ASN A 97 -1.17 4.09 -28.14
CA ASN A 97 -0.50 5.30 -28.63
C ASN A 97 1.04 5.28 -28.63
N GLY A 98 1.61 4.36 -29.42
CA GLY A 98 2.63 4.76 -30.41
C GLY A 98 4.03 5.14 -29.93
N ALA A 99 4.45 4.84 -28.70
CA ALA A 99 5.86 4.94 -28.29
C ALA A 99 6.29 3.66 -27.55
N ALA A 100 7.25 2.95 -28.12
CA ALA A 100 7.63 1.58 -27.77
C ALA A 100 8.36 1.48 -26.42
N CYS A 101 7.93 0.53 -25.57
CA CYS A 101 8.77 0.03 -24.48
C CYS A 101 9.80 -0.94 -25.07
N ARG A 102 11.09 -0.58 -25.03
CA ARG A 102 12.19 -1.52 -25.25
C ARG A 102 12.53 -2.17 -23.91
N TRP A 103 12.35 -3.48 -23.82
CA TRP A 103 12.89 -4.30 -22.73
C TRP A 103 14.19 -4.94 -23.23
N THR A 104 15.31 -4.71 -22.54
CA THR A 104 16.55 -5.47 -22.75
C THR A 104 17.11 -5.94 -21.40
N THR A 105 17.66 -7.14 -21.37
CA THR A 105 18.13 -7.86 -20.18
C THR A 105 19.53 -7.46 -19.67
N ASN A 106 20.13 -6.37 -20.16
CA ASN A 106 21.49 -5.97 -19.76
C ASN A 106 21.51 -4.72 -18.87
N TRP A 107 21.60 -4.98 -17.56
CA TRP A 107 22.01 -4.05 -16.49
C TRP A 107 22.97 -4.81 -15.56
N PRO A 108 24.12 -4.25 -15.11
CA PRO A 108 24.67 -2.89 -15.31
C PRO A 108 25.98 -2.81 -16.15
N PRO A 109 26.37 -1.61 -16.66
CA PRO A 109 27.66 -1.38 -17.33
C PRO A 109 28.84 -1.22 -16.35
N ALA A 110 30.03 -1.63 -16.81
CA ALA A 110 31.28 -1.72 -16.05
C ALA A 110 31.80 -0.40 -15.47
N GLU A 111 32.43 -0.51 -14.30
CA GLU A 111 33.16 0.51 -13.52
C GLU A 111 34.24 1.25 -14.35
N PRO A 112 34.37 2.58 -14.26
CA PRO A 112 35.58 3.26 -14.68
C PRO A 112 36.58 3.32 -13.52
N GLY A 113 37.69 2.59 -13.68
CA GLY A 113 38.88 2.74 -12.84
C GLY A 113 39.54 4.12 -12.97
N HIS A 114 40.42 4.38 -12.00
CA HIS A 114 41.37 5.48 -11.85
C HIS A 114 40.88 6.82 -11.31
N PHE A 115 41.16 7.03 -10.01
CA PHE A 115 41.99 8.16 -9.59
C PHE A 115 42.85 7.73 -8.38
N SER A 116 44.18 7.78 -8.53
CA SER A 116 45.14 7.68 -7.43
C SER A 116 46.18 8.79 -7.60
N ARG A 117 46.21 9.64 -6.56
CA ARG A 117 47.15 10.73 -6.21
C ARG A 117 47.26 11.91 -7.17
#